data_AF-A0A955IQA5-F1
#
_entry.id   AF-A0A955IQA5-F1
#
_cell.length_a   1.000
_cell.length_b   1.000
_cell.length_c   1.000
_cell.angle_alpha   90.00
_cell.angle_beta   90.00
_cell.angle_gamma   90.00
#
_symmetry.space_group_name_H-M   'P 1'
#
loop_
_entity.id
_entity.type
_entity.pdbx_description
1 polymer ?
#
loop_
_entity_poly.entity_id
_entity_poly.type
_entity_poly.pdbx_seq_one_letter_code
_entity_poly.pdbx_strand_id
1 'polypeptide(L)'
;AASETIAAAMQVLAHTDAVMFDMRQNGGGFPHTVRFLCSYLFDEPTHLNSLYFRQGDRTEEFWTLDDLPGTRMPEVPVFVLTSAETFSGAEEFCYNLRTQERATLVGETTRGGANPGGLFDVNPQLEIFIPRGRAINPITGTNWEGTGVEPHIAVDAASALDKALECARPAAEVFRAARVARWDAFDAAHKEAIRLYDVGRIGDAAVAIAAGLRAAHAAHLMGEPDINMLGYDILQDGRTALAIAILTFNVETYPESSNAWDSLGEASMAGGQIDEAIAHYERSIELDPANENARTKLAELRAGQSMTP
;
A
#
# COMPACT_ATOMS: atom_id res chain seq x y z
N ALA A 1 -15.68 -0.76 12.24
CA ALA A 1 -16.41 0.50 12.03
C ALA A 1 -15.55 1.58 11.36
N ALA A 2 -14.74 2.37 12.09
CA ALA A 2 -13.96 3.46 11.46
C ALA A 2 -12.92 2.96 10.44
N SER A 3 -12.19 1.90 10.75
CA SER A 3 -11.16 1.34 9.86
C SER A 3 -11.74 0.83 8.52
N GLU A 4 -12.94 0.26 8.52
CA GLU A 4 -13.61 -0.21 7.28
C GLU A 4 -14.01 0.97 6.39
N THR A 5 -14.54 2.04 6.99
CA THR A 5 -14.91 3.26 6.24
C THR A 5 -13.67 3.94 5.67
N ILE A 6 -12.59 4.02 6.46
CA ILE A 6 -11.31 4.57 5.99
C ILE A 6 -10.76 3.70 4.87
N ALA A 7 -10.74 2.37 5.02
CA ALA A 7 -10.24 1.47 3.99
C ALA A 7 -11.01 1.62 2.67
N ALA A 8 -12.35 1.71 2.72
CA ALA A 8 -13.16 1.94 1.53
C ALA A 8 -12.84 3.29 0.85
N ALA A 9 -12.66 4.36 1.63
CA ALA A 9 -12.27 5.67 1.09
C ALA A 9 -10.86 5.64 0.47
N MET A 10 -9.91 5.01 1.14
CA MET A 10 -8.53 4.90 0.66
C MET A 10 -8.43 4.04 -0.60
N GLN A 11 -9.28 3.02 -0.74
CA GLN A 11 -9.37 2.24 -1.98
C GLN A 11 -9.80 3.09 -3.18
N VAL A 12 -10.73 4.05 -2.99
CA VAL A 12 -11.09 5.00 -4.06
C VAL A 12 -9.92 5.94 -4.36
N LEU A 13 -9.23 6.42 -3.33
CA LEU A 13 -8.10 7.35 -3.47
C LEU A 13 -6.86 6.70 -4.11
N ALA A 14 -6.69 5.38 -4.00
CA ALA A 14 -5.59 4.62 -4.60
C ALA A 14 -5.45 4.81 -6.12
N HIS A 15 -6.51 5.25 -6.78
CA HIS A 15 -6.54 5.47 -8.22
C HIS A 15 -6.36 6.95 -8.62
N THR A 16 -6.02 7.83 -7.68
CA THR A 16 -5.81 9.26 -7.92
C THR A 16 -4.34 9.60 -8.13
N ASP A 17 -4.08 10.73 -8.79
CA ASP A 17 -2.71 11.19 -9.06
C ASP A 17 -2.18 12.17 -8.00
N ALA A 18 -3.03 12.61 -7.08
CA ALA A 18 -2.69 13.38 -5.88
C ALA A 18 -3.84 13.26 -4.86
N VAL A 19 -3.51 13.26 -3.58
CA VAL A 19 -4.48 13.13 -2.48
C VAL A 19 -4.44 14.39 -1.61
N MET A 20 -5.61 14.86 -1.19
CA MET A 20 -5.74 15.95 -0.22
C MET A 20 -6.56 15.51 0.99
N PHE A 21 -6.05 15.79 2.19
CA PHE A 21 -6.76 15.61 3.45
C PHE A 21 -7.18 16.97 4.00
N ASP A 22 -8.48 17.21 4.11
CA ASP A 22 -8.99 18.45 4.71
C ASP A 22 -9.15 18.30 6.22
N MET A 23 -8.23 18.90 6.99
CA MET A 23 -8.22 18.88 8.45
C MET A 23 -8.71 20.20 9.05
N ARG A 24 -9.17 21.16 8.23
CA ARG A 24 -9.52 22.52 8.68
C ARG A 24 -10.66 22.58 9.69
N GLN A 25 -11.51 21.56 9.76
CA GLN A 25 -12.60 21.47 10.74
C GLN A 25 -12.46 20.22 11.63
N ASN A 26 -11.29 19.58 11.62
CA ASN A 26 -11.06 18.35 12.37
C ASN A 26 -10.49 18.65 13.75
N GLY A 27 -11.34 18.49 14.78
CA GLY A 27 -10.97 18.72 16.18
C GLY A 27 -10.18 17.59 16.85
N GLY A 28 -9.92 16.47 16.16
CA GLY A 28 -9.07 15.41 16.69
C GLY A 28 -9.47 13.98 16.34
N GLY A 29 -8.91 13.03 17.08
CA GLY A 29 -9.14 11.61 16.86
C GLY A 29 -8.28 10.76 17.78
N PHE A 30 -8.31 9.45 17.55
CA PHE A 30 -7.51 8.49 18.31
C PHE A 30 -6.18 8.18 17.61
N PRO A 31 -5.06 8.04 18.35
CA PRO A 31 -3.75 7.72 17.76
C PRO A 31 -3.74 6.46 16.89
N HIS A 32 -4.53 5.43 17.22
CA HIS A 32 -4.68 4.25 16.37
C HIS A 32 -5.34 4.53 15.02
N THR A 33 -6.26 5.50 14.94
CA THR A 33 -6.86 5.95 13.68
C THR A 33 -5.86 6.75 12.85
N VAL A 34 -5.07 7.62 13.51
CA VAL A 34 -3.97 8.35 12.88
C VAL A 34 -2.95 7.38 12.28
N ARG A 35 -2.53 6.38 13.06
CA ARG A 35 -1.66 5.27 12.63
C ARG A 35 -2.23 4.56 11.40
N PHE A 36 -3.50 4.17 11.45
CA PHE A 36 -4.15 3.44 10.37
C PHE A 36 -4.16 4.26 9.07
N LEU A 37 -4.51 5.55 9.15
CA LEU A 37 -4.53 6.43 7.98
C LEU A 37 -3.13 6.70 7.43
N CYS A 38 -2.15 6.98 8.31
CA CYS A 38 -0.76 7.17 7.89
C CYS A 38 -0.19 5.93 7.20
N SER A 39 -0.57 4.72 7.63
CA SER A 39 -0.03 3.48 7.07
C SER A 39 -0.27 3.32 5.56
N TYR A 40 -1.32 3.93 5.00
CA TYR A 40 -1.52 3.94 3.54
C TYR A 40 -0.48 4.77 2.79
N LEU A 41 0.24 5.67 3.45
CA LEU A 41 1.13 6.64 2.82
C LEU A 41 2.62 6.26 2.93
N PHE A 42 2.94 5.11 3.52
CA PHE A 42 4.30 4.61 3.67
C PHE A 42 4.36 3.13 3.24
N ASP A 43 5.45 2.77 2.57
CA ASP A 43 5.83 1.41 2.19
C ASP A 43 6.70 0.73 3.25
N GLU A 44 7.61 1.50 3.86
CA GLU A 44 8.52 1.00 4.89
C GLU A 44 7.96 1.15 6.33
N PRO A 45 8.36 0.27 7.27
CA PRO A 45 8.07 0.43 8.69
C PRO A 45 8.55 1.80 9.20
N THR A 46 7.60 2.67 9.53
CA THR A 46 7.86 4.07 9.84
C THR A 46 7.40 4.37 11.25
N HIS A 47 8.30 4.87 12.10
CA HIS A 47 7.92 5.34 13.44
C HIS A 47 7.23 6.69 13.32
N LEU A 48 5.94 6.75 13.69
CA LEU A 48 5.14 7.96 13.56
C LEU A 48 5.24 8.83 14.81
N ASN A 49 5.04 8.24 15.99
CA ASN A 49 4.96 8.98 17.25
C ASN A 49 5.12 8.04 18.45
N SER A 50 5.62 8.57 19.57
CA SER A 50 5.63 7.90 20.87
C SER A 50 4.75 8.65 21.85
N LEU A 51 3.90 7.96 22.60
CA LEU A 51 3.14 8.55 23.71
C LEU A 51 3.72 8.08 25.04
N TYR A 52 4.44 8.96 25.72
CA TYR A 52 4.86 8.72 27.11
C TYR A 52 3.70 9.03 28.05
N PHE A 53 3.37 8.12 28.95
CA PHE A 53 2.38 8.33 30.01
C PHE A 53 3.06 8.31 31.38
N ARG A 54 2.82 9.38 32.15
CA ARG A 54 3.36 9.51 33.51
C ARG A 54 2.82 8.42 34.45
N GLN A 55 1.56 8.05 34.26
CA GLN A 55 0.94 6.96 35.01
C GLN A 55 1.49 5.62 34.51
N GLY A 56 2.08 4.85 35.42
CA GLY A 56 2.71 3.57 35.10
C GLY A 56 4.08 3.68 34.42
N ASP A 57 4.58 4.91 34.21
CA ASP A 57 5.89 5.19 33.60
C ASP A 57 6.13 4.38 32.31
N ARG A 58 5.19 4.52 31.38
CA ARG A 58 5.15 3.69 30.16
C ARG A 58 5.24 4.57 28.92
N THR A 59 5.85 4.03 27.88
CA THR A 59 5.82 4.61 26.53
C THR A 59 5.10 3.65 25.60
N GLU A 60 4.24 4.19 24.75
CA GLU A 60 3.55 3.47 23.69
C GLU A 60 4.05 3.98 22.35
N GLU A 61 4.52 3.08 21.49
CA GLU A 61 5.12 3.41 20.21
C GLU A 61 4.12 3.18 19.07
N PHE A 62 3.97 4.15 18.19
CA PHE A 62 3.05 4.09 17.05
C PHE A 62 3.85 4.00 15.74
N TRP A 63 4.04 2.77 15.28
CA TRP A 63 4.63 2.45 13.97
C TRP A 63 3.55 2.31 12.91
N THR A 64 3.88 2.41 11.62
CA THR A 64 2.94 1.97 10.57
C THR A 64 2.51 0.50 10.76
N LEU A 65 1.39 0.12 10.18
CA LEU A 65 0.91 -1.27 10.19
C LEU A 65 1.62 -2.06 9.09
N ASP A 66 1.89 -3.35 9.31
CA ASP A 66 2.43 -4.25 8.29
C ASP A 66 1.30 -4.72 7.35
N ASP A 67 0.22 -5.24 7.95
CA ASP A 67 -0.98 -5.65 7.25
C ASP A 67 -2.01 -4.51 7.21
N LEU A 68 -2.45 -4.17 6.00
CA LEU A 68 -3.37 -3.08 5.74
C LEU A 68 -4.29 -3.47 4.58
N PRO A 69 -5.63 -3.41 4.75
CA PRO A 69 -6.53 -3.68 3.64
C PRO A 69 -6.38 -2.61 2.54
N GLY A 70 -6.39 -3.04 1.28
CA GLY A 70 -6.30 -2.14 0.13
C GLY A 70 -4.87 -1.76 -0.26
N THR A 71 -4.74 -0.77 -1.15
CA THR A 71 -3.46 -0.42 -1.77
C THR A 71 -2.78 0.75 -1.05
N ARG A 72 -1.49 0.59 -0.74
CA ARG A 72 -0.64 1.69 -0.27
C ARG A 72 -0.32 2.67 -1.39
N MET A 73 -0.13 3.92 -1.03
CA MET A 73 0.20 5.02 -1.92
C MET A 73 1.46 5.75 -1.40
N PRO A 74 2.63 5.10 -1.33
CA PRO A 74 3.84 5.70 -0.77
C PRO A 74 4.36 6.90 -1.57
N GLU A 75 4.15 6.90 -2.89
CA GLU A 75 4.70 7.90 -3.79
C GLU A 75 3.71 9.00 -4.20
N VAL A 76 2.40 8.82 -3.94
CA VAL A 76 1.39 9.78 -4.39
C VAL A 76 1.66 11.16 -3.75
N PRO A 77 1.57 12.28 -4.49
CA PRO A 77 1.61 13.60 -3.88
C PRO A 77 0.49 13.77 -2.84
N VAL A 78 0.84 14.16 -1.61
CA VAL A 78 -0.12 14.35 -0.52
C VAL A 78 -0.10 15.80 -0.05
N PHE A 79 -1.28 16.39 0.10
CA PHE A 79 -1.50 17.70 0.68
C PHE A 79 -2.42 17.59 1.89
N VAL A 80 -2.20 18.43 2.90
CA VAL A 80 -3.06 18.48 4.09
C VAL A 80 -3.47 19.92 4.33
N LEU A 81 -4.78 20.18 4.41
CA LEU A 81 -5.31 21.51 4.66
C LEU A 81 -5.48 21.71 6.16
N THR A 82 -4.89 22.77 6.70
CA THR A 82 -4.93 23.08 8.14
C THR A 82 -5.59 24.43 8.42
N SER A 83 -6.17 24.56 9.61
CA SER A 83 -6.68 25.82 10.14
C SER A 83 -6.30 25.96 11.62
N ALA A 84 -6.57 27.13 12.20
CA ALA A 84 -6.50 27.33 13.65
C ALA A 84 -7.51 26.48 14.46
N GLU A 85 -8.46 25.78 13.82
CA GLU A 85 -9.38 24.84 14.47
C GLU A 85 -8.88 23.39 14.47
N THR A 86 -7.91 23.04 13.61
CA THR A 86 -7.30 21.71 13.58
C THR A 86 -6.67 21.42 14.94
N PHE A 87 -7.07 20.31 15.58
CA PHE A 87 -6.70 20.03 16.97
C PHE A 87 -6.43 18.55 17.25
N SER A 88 -5.62 18.26 18.28
CA SER A 88 -5.43 16.92 18.85
C SER A 88 -4.95 15.88 17.83
N GLY A 89 -5.60 14.72 17.70
CA GLY A 89 -5.19 13.67 16.76
C GLY A 89 -5.10 14.13 15.29
N ALA A 90 -5.81 15.20 14.89
CA ALA A 90 -5.65 15.78 13.56
C ALA A 90 -4.30 16.50 13.42
N GLU A 91 -3.84 17.15 14.47
CA GLU A 91 -2.50 17.74 14.52
C GLU A 91 -1.41 16.67 14.56
N GLU A 92 -1.63 15.55 15.25
CA GLU A 92 -0.72 14.39 15.19
C GLU A 92 -0.54 13.91 13.75
N PHE A 93 -1.65 13.74 13.01
CA PHE A 93 -1.60 13.38 11.60
C PHE A 93 -0.80 14.40 10.78
N CYS A 94 -1.06 15.69 10.97
CA CYS A 94 -0.33 16.77 10.28
C CYS A 94 1.16 16.76 10.61
N TYR A 95 1.52 16.63 11.90
CA TYR A 95 2.89 16.69 12.39
C TYR A 95 3.70 15.47 11.94
N ASN A 96 3.11 14.27 11.98
CA ASN A 96 3.75 13.04 11.52
C ASN A 96 4.09 13.14 10.03
N LEU A 97 3.14 13.57 9.18
CA LEU A 97 3.39 13.70 7.74
C LEU A 97 4.34 14.84 7.39
N ARG A 98 4.31 15.95 8.14
CA ARG A 98 5.25 17.07 7.96
C ARG A 98 6.67 16.66 8.31
N THR A 99 6.88 16.06 9.48
CA THR A 99 8.22 15.71 9.96
C THR A 99 8.87 14.59 9.15
N GLN A 100 8.07 13.68 8.60
CA GLN A 100 8.52 12.64 7.68
C GLN A 100 8.64 13.12 6.21
N GLU A 101 8.45 14.42 5.95
CA GLU A 101 8.46 15.01 4.60
C GLU A 101 7.48 14.32 3.62
N ARG A 102 6.42 13.69 4.14
CA ARG A 102 5.49 12.90 3.35
C ARG A 102 4.39 13.74 2.72
N ALA A 103 4.02 14.87 3.31
CA ALA A 103 2.94 15.73 2.80
C ALA A 103 3.26 17.22 2.85
N THR A 104 2.70 17.97 1.90
CA THR A 104 2.72 19.44 1.91
C THR A 104 1.49 19.98 2.64
N LEU A 105 1.69 20.47 3.85
CA LEU A 105 0.66 21.20 4.62
C LEU A 105 0.44 22.62 4.08
N VAL A 106 -0.82 23.00 3.90
CA VAL A 106 -1.27 24.30 3.35
C VAL A 106 -2.38 24.86 4.22
N GLY A 107 -2.26 26.10 4.68
CA GLY A 107 -3.30 26.75 5.49
C GLY A 107 -2.72 27.54 6.65
N GLU A 108 -3.33 27.42 7.82
CA GLU A 108 -2.91 28.14 9.03
C GLU A 108 -2.17 27.20 9.99
N THR A 109 -1.44 27.78 10.94
CA THR A 109 -0.88 27.04 12.08
C THR A 109 -2.02 26.49 12.93
N THR A 110 -1.91 25.22 13.31
CA THR A 110 -2.94 24.53 14.09
C THR A 110 -2.98 24.98 15.55
N ARG A 111 -3.96 24.49 16.31
CA ARG A 111 -4.31 25.03 17.64
C ARG A 111 -3.30 24.74 18.76
N GLY A 112 -2.55 23.65 18.68
CA GLY A 112 -1.46 23.31 19.61
C GLY A 112 -1.85 22.42 20.80
N GLY A 113 -2.67 21.37 20.60
CA GLY A 113 -2.98 20.38 21.64
C GLY A 113 -2.39 19.00 21.32
N ALA A 114 -1.20 18.70 21.82
CA ALA A 114 -0.51 17.45 21.58
C ALA A 114 -0.72 16.41 22.68
N ASN A 115 -0.88 16.86 23.92
CA ASN A 115 -0.74 15.98 25.08
C ASN A 115 -2.06 15.32 25.49
N PRO A 116 -2.14 13.97 25.54
CA PRO A 116 -3.33 13.29 26.04
C PRO A 116 -3.53 13.58 27.53
N GLY A 117 -4.76 13.92 27.91
CA GLY A 117 -5.11 14.28 29.27
C GLY A 117 -6.54 13.88 29.65
N GLY A 118 -7.08 14.54 30.65
CA GLY A 118 -8.46 14.36 31.09
C GLY A 118 -8.83 15.41 32.13
N LEU A 119 -10.13 15.65 32.28
CA LEU A 119 -10.68 16.45 33.36
C LEU A 119 -10.67 15.64 34.66
N PHE A 120 -10.37 16.34 35.75
CA PHE A 120 -10.40 15.82 37.11
C PHE A 120 -11.23 16.75 37.98
N ASP A 121 -12.22 16.19 38.66
CA ASP A 121 -12.98 16.91 39.67
C ASP A 121 -12.07 17.32 40.81
N VAL A 122 -12.01 18.62 41.08
CA VAL A 122 -11.43 19.15 42.32
C VAL A 122 -12.53 19.19 43.40
N ASN A 123 -13.74 19.61 43.01
CA ASN A 123 -14.97 19.60 43.81
C ASN A 123 -16.20 19.73 42.88
N PRO A 124 -17.45 19.77 43.38
CA PRO A 124 -18.66 19.81 42.53
C PRO A 124 -18.81 21.02 41.60
N GLN A 125 -17.97 22.06 41.72
CA GLN A 125 -18.03 23.28 40.91
C GLN A 125 -16.75 23.54 40.11
N LEU A 126 -15.70 22.73 40.28
CA LEU A 126 -14.39 22.97 39.70
C LEU A 126 -13.77 21.68 39.18
N GLU A 127 -13.42 21.69 37.90
CA GLU A 127 -12.61 20.67 37.25
C GLU A 127 -11.28 21.26 36.80
N ILE A 128 -10.24 20.42 36.73
CA ILE A 128 -8.94 20.76 36.15
C ILE A 128 -8.57 19.75 35.07
N PHE A 129 -8.14 20.24 33.91
CA PHE A 129 -7.55 19.37 32.90
C PHE A 129 -6.08 19.10 33.26
N ILE A 130 -5.73 17.82 33.38
CA ILE A 130 -4.36 17.41 33.68
C ILE A 130 -3.84 16.58 32.49
N PRO A 131 -2.75 17.00 31.83
CA PRO A 131 -2.08 16.16 30.83
C PRO A 131 -1.47 14.95 31.55
N ARG A 132 -1.81 13.75 31.07
CA ARG A 132 -1.34 12.48 31.63
C ARG A 132 -0.24 11.85 30.79
N GLY A 133 -0.15 12.23 29.53
CA GLY A 133 0.92 11.82 28.66
C GLY A 133 1.44 12.95 27.80
N ARG A 134 2.50 12.65 27.06
CA ARG A 134 3.22 13.55 26.20
C ARG A 134 3.51 12.85 24.88
N ALA A 135 3.11 13.47 23.79
CA ALA A 135 3.53 13.05 22.46
C ALA A 135 5.02 13.36 22.27
N ILE A 136 5.76 12.46 21.63
CA ILE A 136 7.18 12.62 21.36
C ILE A 136 7.38 12.09 19.95
N ASN A 137 7.52 13.01 19.00
CA ASN A 137 7.80 12.63 17.64
C ASN A 137 9.26 12.15 17.51
N PRO A 138 9.50 11.03 16.82
CA PRO A 138 10.81 10.38 16.80
C PRO A 138 11.89 11.17 16.05
N ILE A 139 11.52 12.09 15.16
CA ILE A 139 12.45 12.93 14.40
C ILE A 139 12.85 14.17 15.19
N THR A 140 11.85 14.88 15.71
CA THR A 140 12.07 16.17 16.38
C THR A 140 12.42 16.04 17.87
N GLY A 141 12.17 14.88 18.48
CA GLY A 141 12.35 14.65 19.92
C GLY A 141 11.41 15.45 20.82
N THR A 142 10.41 16.12 20.23
CA THR A 142 9.43 17.00 20.89
C THR A 142 8.04 16.83 20.25
N ASN A 143 7.12 17.77 20.48
CA ASN A 143 5.77 17.79 19.91
C ASN A 143 5.28 19.22 19.59
N TRP A 144 4.02 19.33 19.18
CA TRP A 144 3.33 20.56 18.78
C TRP A 144 2.53 21.25 19.92
N GLU A 145 2.71 20.83 21.18
CA GLU A 145 1.97 21.41 22.31
C GLU A 145 2.24 22.92 22.42
N GLY A 146 1.19 23.73 22.50
CA GLY A 146 1.26 25.18 22.67
C GLY A 146 1.79 25.97 21.48
N THR A 147 2.30 25.29 20.44
CA THR A 147 2.86 25.90 19.23
C THR A 147 2.03 25.62 17.98
N GLY A 148 1.35 24.47 17.96
CA GLY A 148 0.67 23.99 16.76
C GLY A 148 1.63 23.47 15.70
N VAL A 149 1.06 22.97 14.61
CA VAL A 149 1.77 22.49 13.44
C VAL A 149 1.78 23.62 12.42
N GLU A 150 2.96 24.17 12.16
CA GLU A 150 3.14 25.19 11.13
C GLU A 150 3.04 24.57 9.72
N PRO A 151 2.22 25.12 8.82
CA PRO A 151 2.11 24.63 7.45
C PRO A 151 3.37 24.98 6.64
N HIS A 152 3.61 24.24 5.55
CA HIS A 152 4.70 24.58 4.62
C HIS A 152 4.35 25.85 3.81
N ILE A 153 3.06 26.03 3.54
CA ILE A 153 2.53 27.17 2.80
C ILE A 153 1.45 27.84 3.65
N ALA A 154 1.82 28.96 4.27
CA ALA A 154 0.93 29.74 5.12
C ALA A 154 -0.04 30.59 4.27
N VAL A 155 -1.33 30.35 4.42
CA VAL A 155 -2.46 31.10 3.84
C VAL A 155 -3.67 30.99 4.76
N ASP A 156 -4.63 31.92 4.64
CA ASP A 156 -5.88 31.82 5.40
C ASP A 156 -6.60 30.49 5.10
N ALA A 157 -7.27 29.88 6.09
CA ALA A 157 -7.92 28.59 5.94
C ALA A 157 -8.95 28.56 4.80
N ALA A 158 -9.59 29.70 4.50
CA ALA A 158 -10.51 29.86 3.38
C ALA A 158 -9.82 29.69 2.00
N SER A 159 -8.56 30.09 1.89
CA SER A 159 -7.75 30.02 0.65
C SER A 159 -6.92 28.74 0.54
N ALA A 160 -6.86 27.93 1.60
CA ALA A 160 -6.00 26.74 1.66
C ALA A 160 -6.30 25.73 0.54
N LEU A 161 -7.57 25.48 0.23
CA LEU A 161 -7.96 24.55 -0.83
C LEU A 161 -7.49 25.02 -2.21
N ASP A 162 -7.74 26.29 -2.54
CA ASP A 162 -7.33 26.86 -3.84
C ASP A 162 -5.81 26.81 -3.99
N LYS A 163 -5.08 27.15 -2.92
CA LYS A 163 -3.63 27.08 -2.92
C LYS A 163 -3.10 25.65 -3.03
N ALA A 164 -3.71 24.70 -2.33
CA ALA A 164 -3.34 23.29 -2.46
C ALA A 164 -3.63 22.77 -3.87
N LEU A 165 -4.73 23.16 -4.51
CA LEU A 165 -5.04 22.79 -5.90
C LEU A 165 -4.04 23.37 -6.89
N GLU A 166 -3.58 24.60 -6.69
CA GLU A 166 -2.51 25.22 -7.49
C GLU A 166 -1.23 24.37 -7.45
N CYS A 167 -0.84 23.88 -6.27
CA CYS A 167 0.35 23.06 -6.10
C CYS A 167 0.15 21.60 -6.54
N ALA A 168 -1.03 21.03 -6.30
CA ALA A 168 -1.29 19.61 -6.53
C ALA A 168 -1.46 19.26 -8.00
N ARG A 169 -1.99 20.18 -8.83
CA ARG A 169 -2.16 19.94 -10.27
C ARG A 169 -0.84 19.57 -10.97
N PRO A 170 0.24 20.39 -10.90
CA PRO A 170 1.50 20.02 -11.53
C PRO A 170 2.14 18.78 -10.88
N ALA A 171 2.01 18.62 -9.55
CA ALA A 171 2.51 17.41 -8.87
C ALA A 171 1.81 16.13 -9.37
N ALA A 172 0.49 16.18 -9.57
CA ALA A 172 -0.31 15.10 -10.12
C ALA A 172 0.06 14.79 -11.58
N GLU A 173 0.34 15.81 -12.39
CA GLU A 173 0.80 15.61 -13.77
C GLU A 173 2.16 14.91 -13.83
N VAL A 174 3.11 15.31 -12.98
CA VAL A 174 4.42 14.66 -12.88
C VAL A 174 4.27 13.21 -12.42
N PHE A 175 3.46 12.97 -11.39
CA PHE A 175 3.21 11.64 -10.87
C PHE A 175 2.55 10.73 -11.92
N ARG A 176 1.53 11.24 -12.63
CA ARG A 176 0.88 10.51 -13.74
C ARG A 176 1.85 10.20 -14.86
N ALA A 177 2.66 11.17 -15.28
CA ALA A 177 3.66 10.97 -16.33
C ALA A 177 4.70 9.90 -15.94
N ALA A 178 5.14 9.89 -14.68
CA ALA A 178 6.04 8.85 -14.17
C ALA A 178 5.39 7.46 -14.20
N ARG A 179 4.11 7.35 -13.79
CA ARG A 179 3.35 6.09 -13.89
C ARG A 179 3.22 5.60 -15.33
N VAL A 180 2.88 6.48 -16.27
CA VAL A 180 2.80 6.15 -17.70
C VAL A 180 4.16 5.67 -18.22
N ALA A 181 5.24 6.37 -17.90
CA ALA A 181 6.59 5.98 -18.33
C ALA A 181 7.00 4.61 -17.79
N ARG A 182 6.63 4.26 -16.54
CA ARG A 182 6.86 2.94 -15.97
C ARG A 182 6.04 1.85 -16.68
N TRP A 183 4.80 2.16 -17.05
CA TRP A 183 3.98 1.25 -17.86
C TRP A 183 4.56 1.05 -19.26
N ASP A 184 4.99 2.11 -19.93
CA ASP A 184 5.65 2.03 -21.24
C ASP A 184 6.93 1.18 -21.18
N ALA A 185 7.68 1.27 -20.08
CA ALA A 185 8.86 0.45 -19.86
C ALA A 185 8.50 -1.04 -19.71
N PHE A 186 7.42 -1.35 -19.00
CA PHE A 186 6.90 -2.72 -18.91
C PHE A 186 6.41 -3.23 -20.27
N ASP A 187 5.61 -2.45 -21.00
CA ASP A 187 5.11 -2.81 -22.33
C ASP A 187 6.27 -3.05 -23.32
N ALA A 188 7.33 -2.25 -23.26
CA ALA A 188 8.54 -2.49 -24.04
C ALA A 188 9.24 -3.80 -23.67
N ALA A 189 9.38 -4.11 -22.38
CA ALA A 189 9.96 -5.37 -21.90
C ALA A 189 9.11 -6.58 -22.33
N HIS A 190 7.79 -6.45 -22.28
CA HIS A 190 6.84 -7.47 -22.70
C HIS A 190 6.94 -7.75 -24.21
N LYS A 191 6.95 -6.70 -25.05
CA LYS A 191 7.14 -6.83 -26.50
C LYS A 191 8.49 -7.46 -26.86
N GLU A 192 9.55 -7.10 -26.14
CA GLU A 192 10.88 -7.71 -26.36
C GLU A 192 10.90 -9.18 -25.94
N ALA A 193 10.26 -9.55 -24.83
CA ALA A 193 10.15 -10.94 -24.41
C ALA A 193 9.42 -11.79 -25.47
N ILE A 194 8.30 -11.29 -26.02
CA ILE A 194 7.60 -11.92 -27.13
C ILE A 194 8.52 -12.08 -28.35
N ARG A 195 9.24 -11.02 -28.75
CA ARG A 195 10.14 -11.05 -29.90
C ARG A 195 11.26 -12.10 -29.71
N LEU A 196 11.85 -12.16 -28.52
CA LEU A 196 12.89 -13.13 -28.17
C LEU A 196 12.36 -14.57 -28.20
N TYR A 197 11.14 -14.77 -27.69
CA TYR A 197 10.46 -16.06 -27.73
C TYR A 197 10.25 -16.52 -29.18
N ASP A 198 9.72 -15.65 -30.04
CA ASP A 198 9.39 -15.96 -31.44
C ASP A 198 10.63 -16.31 -32.28
N VAL A 199 11.83 -15.86 -31.88
CA VAL A 199 13.12 -16.25 -32.50
C VAL A 199 13.82 -17.41 -31.80
N GLY A 200 13.15 -18.10 -30.87
CA GLY A 200 13.65 -19.29 -30.17
C GLY A 200 14.60 -19.02 -29.00
N ARG A 201 14.78 -17.75 -28.60
CA ARG A 201 15.63 -17.37 -27.45
C ARG A 201 14.83 -17.40 -26.14
N ILE A 202 14.32 -18.57 -25.79
CA ILE A 202 13.35 -18.76 -24.70
C ILE A 202 13.88 -18.28 -23.34
N GLY A 203 15.14 -18.59 -23.02
CA GLY A 203 15.75 -18.17 -21.75
C GLY A 203 15.87 -16.64 -21.64
N ASP A 204 16.24 -15.97 -22.73
CA ASP A 204 16.34 -14.51 -22.75
C ASP A 204 14.96 -13.85 -22.66
N ALA A 205 13.94 -14.45 -23.29
CA ALA A 205 12.56 -14.00 -23.18
C ALA A 205 12.06 -14.05 -21.72
N ALA A 206 12.33 -15.15 -21.01
CA ALA A 206 12.00 -15.32 -19.60
C ALA A 206 12.68 -14.27 -18.71
N VAL A 207 13.97 -13.98 -18.97
CA VAL A 207 14.70 -12.92 -18.25
C VAL A 207 14.10 -11.55 -18.50
N ALA A 208 13.77 -11.22 -19.76
CA ALA A 208 13.20 -9.94 -20.15
C ALA A 208 11.82 -9.71 -19.49
N ILE A 209 10.92 -10.69 -19.55
CA ILE A 209 9.59 -10.55 -18.96
C ILE A 209 9.67 -10.48 -17.42
N ALA A 210 10.50 -11.29 -16.78
CA ALA A 210 10.65 -11.27 -15.32
C ALA A 210 11.25 -9.94 -14.83
N ALA A 211 12.17 -9.33 -15.59
CA ALA A 211 12.67 -7.99 -15.28
C ALA A 211 11.56 -6.93 -15.40
N GLY A 212 10.75 -6.98 -16.46
CA GLY A 212 9.61 -6.10 -16.65
C GLY A 212 8.57 -6.25 -15.55
N LEU A 213 8.19 -7.48 -15.21
CA LEU A 213 7.23 -7.79 -14.15
C LEU A 213 7.72 -7.33 -12.78
N ARG A 214 8.99 -7.56 -12.44
CA ARG A 214 9.59 -7.04 -11.20
C ARG A 214 9.48 -5.52 -11.11
N ALA A 215 9.82 -4.81 -12.17
CA ALA A 215 9.73 -3.36 -12.20
C ALA A 215 8.28 -2.87 -12.09
N ALA A 216 7.34 -3.51 -12.79
CA ALA A 216 5.93 -3.16 -12.74
C ALA A 216 5.29 -3.45 -11.37
N HIS A 217 5.62 -4.59 -10.76
CA HIS A 217 5.15 -4.95 -9.42
C HIS A 217 5.70 -4.00 -8.36
N ALA A 218 7.02 -3.73 -8.39
CA ALA A 218 7.65 -2.76 -7.48
C ALA A 218 7.08 -1.35 -7.62
N ALA A 219 6.60 -0.99 -8.82
CA ALA A 219 5.92 0.27 -9.09
C ALA A 219 4.40 0.25 -8.78
N HIS A 220 3.88 -0.83 -8.18
CA HIS A 220 2.46 -1.04 -7.91
C HIS A 220 1.56 -0.90 -9.16
N LEU A 221 2.08 -1.24 -10.34
CA LEU A 221 1.32 -1.22 -11.59
C LEU A 221 0.55 -2.52 -11.84
N MET A 222 1.02 -3.64 -11.28
CA MET A 222 0.39 -4.95 -11.42
C MET A 222 0.44 -5.72 -10.12
N GLY A 223 -0.70 -6.29 -9.75
CA GLY A 223 -0.84 -7.25 -8.66
C GLY A 223 -0.95 -8.69 -9.17
N GLU A 224 -1.15 -9.62 -8.24
CA GLU A 224 -1.36 -11.05 -8.53
C GLU A 224 -2.39 -11.28 -9.65
N PRO A 225 -3.59 -10.65 -9.65
CA PRO A 225 -4.59 -10.94 -10.68
C PRO A 225 -4.16 -10.47 -12.07
N ASP A 226 -3.45 -9.34 -12.16
CA ASP A 226 -2.98 -8.78 -13.44
C ASP A 226 -1.89 -9.68 -14.04
N ILE A 227 -0.95 -10.14 -13.22
CA ILE A 227 0.12 -11.06 -13.62
C ILE A 227 -0.49 -12.40 -14.04
N ASN A 228 -1.49 -12.89 -13.31
CA ASN A 228 -2.19 -14.12 -13.63
C ASN A 228 -2.88 -14.05 -14.99
N MET A 229 -3.62 -12.96 -15.23
CA MET A 229 -4.31 -12.72 -16.49
C MET A 229 -3.33 -12.67 -17.66
N LEU A 230 -2.21 -11.95 -17.50
CA LEU A 230 -1.15 -11.91 -18.52
C LEU A 230 -0.58 -13.31 -18.81
N GLY A 231 -0.36 -14.13 -17.77
CA GLY A 231 0.08 -15.51 -17.92
C GLY A 231 -0.87 -16.34 -18.80
N TYR A 232 -2.17 -16.21 -18.57
CA TYR A 232 -3.20 -16.87 -19.39
C TYR A 232 -3.29 -16.33 -20.81
N ASP A 233 -3.20 -15.02 -21.01
CA ASP A 233 -3.20 -14.42 -22.35
C ASP A 233 -2.04 -14.98 -23.20
N ILE A 234 -0.84 -15.06 -22.60
CA ILE A 234 0.35 -15.61 -23.26
C ILE A 234 0.24 -17.13 -23.48
N LEU A 235 -0.44 -17.85 -22.59
CA LEU A 235 -0.70 -19.27 -22.76
C LEU A 235 -1.69 -19.53 -23.91
N GLN A 236 -2.74 -18.72 -24.02
CA GLN A 236 -3.73 -18.79 -25.11
C GLN A 236 -3.11 -18.47 -26.48
N ASP A 237 -2.12 -17.57 -26.51
CA ASP A 237 -1.30 -17.29 -27.69
C ASP A 237 -0.37 -18.46 -28.09
N GLY A 238 -0.33 -19.55 -27.31
CA GLY A 238 0.50 -20.72 -27.56
C GLY A 238 1.97 -20.55 -27.18
N ARG A 239 2.33 -19.45 -26.51
CA ARG A 239 3.70 -19.18 -26.05
C ARG A 239 3.96 -19.82 -24.68
N THR A 240 3.73 -21.12 -24.57
CA THR A 240 3.64 -21.85 -23.30
C THR A 240 4.83 -21.64 -22.36
N ALA A 241 6.07 -21.73 -22.85
CA ALA A 241 7.24 -21.55 -21.99
C ALA A 241 7.40 -20.11 -21.47
N LEU A 242 6.86 -19.10 -22.17
CA LEU A 242 6.81 -17.72 -21.67
C LEU A 242 5.71 -17.55 -20.63
N ALA A 243 4.55 -18.18 -20.83
CA ALA A 243 3.46 -18.21 -19.84
C ALA A 243 3.91 -18.84 -18.52
N ILE A 244 4.65 -19.96 -18.59
CA ILE A 244 5.26 -20.60 -17.41
C ILE A 244 6.17 -19.60 -16.69
N ALA A 245 7.03 -18.87 -17.40
CA ALA A 245 7.92 -17.87 -16.77
C ALA A 245 7.14 -16.75 -16.05
N ILE A 246 6.04 -16.26 -16.65
CA ILE A 246 5.17 -15.23 -16.04
C ILE A 246 4.48 -15.77 -14.79
N LEU A 247 3.94 -16.98 -14.83
CA LEU A 247 3.23 -17.59 -13.71
C LEU A 247 4.20 -18.06 -12.61
N THR A 248 5.44 -18.43 -12.96
CA THR A 248 6.53 -18.64 -12.00
C THR A 248 6.82 -17.35 -11.23
N PHE A 249 6.93 -16.21 -11.93
CA PHE A 249 7.08 -14.92 -11.26
C PHE A 249 5.89 -14.62 -10.33
N ASN A 250 4.67 -15.01 -10.71
CA ASN A 250 3.49 -14.82 -9.87
C ASN A 250 3.60 -15.60 -8.54
N VAL A 251 3.98 -16.89 -8.57
CA VAL A 251 4.13 -17.69 -7.34
C VAL A 251 5.33 -17.26 -6.49
N GLU A 252 6.41 -16.77 -7.11
CA GLU A 252 7.55 -16.20 -6.38
C GLU A 252 7.16 -14.93 -5.61
N THR A 253 6.25 -14.13 -6.18
CA THR A 253 5.76 -12.89 -5.58
C THR A 253 4.64 -13.13 -4.57
N TYR A 254 3.77 -14.13 -4.83
CA TYR A 254 2.59 -14.47 -4.04
C TYR A 254 2.59 -15.96 -3.65
N PRO A 255 3.55 -16.41 -2.81
CA PRO A 255 3.75 -17.83 -2.52
C PRO A 255 2.59 -18.49 -1.75
N GLU A 256 1.72 -17.70 -1.14
CA GLU A 256 0.55 -18.16 -0.39
C GLU A 256 -0.76 -18.12 -1.22
N SER A 257 -0.70 -17.73 -2.50
CA SER A 257 -1.88 -17.77 -3.38
C SER A 257 -2.07 -19.16 -3.98
N SER A 258 -3.07 -19.89 -3.50
CA SER A 258 -3.49 -21.17 -4.08
C SER A 258 -3.82 -21.03 -5.59
N ASN A 259 -4.43 -19.91 -5.98
CA ASN A 259 -4.80 -19.61 -7.37
C ASN A 259 -3.57 -19.41 -8.28
N ALA A 260 -2.51 -18.75 -7.79
CA ALA A 260 -1.27 -18.60 -8.54
C ALA A 260 -0.58 -19.96 -8.78
N TRP A 261 -0.54 -20.82 -7.77
CA TRP A 261 0.00 -22.19 -7.90
C TRP A 261 -0.82 -23.06 -8.86
N ASP A 262 -2.16 -22.95 -8.81
CA ASP A 262 -3.08 -23.63 -9.73
C ASP A 262 -2.78 -23.23 -11.18
N SER A 263 -2.72 -21.91 -11.43
CA SER A 263 -2.46 -21.35 -12.76
C SER A 263 -1.09 -21.79 -13.31
N LEU A 264 -0.04 -21.82 -12.48
CA LEU A 264 1.27 -22.35 -12.88
C LEU A 264 1.22 -23.86 -13.18
N GLY A 265 0.42 -24.63 -12.45
CA GLY A 265 0.14 -26.04 -12.72
C GLY A 265 -0.49 -26.26 -14.10
N GLU A 266 -1.47 -25.44 -14.47
CA GLU A 266 -2.10 -25.48 -15.79
C GLU A 266 -1.12 -25.18 -16.92
N ALA A 267 -0.32 -24.13 -16.78
CA ALA A 267 0.70 -23.78 -17.78
C ALA A 267 1.79 -24.86 -17.91
N SER A 268 2.22 -25.45 -16.79
CA SER A 268 3.19 -26.55 -16.76
C SER A 268 2.64 -27.79 -17.47
N MET A 269 1.38 -28.14 -17.20
CA MET A 269 0.69 -29.24 -17.87
C MET A 269 0.59 -29.01 -19.39
N ALA A 270 0.21 -27.80 -19.81
CA ALA A 270 0.18 -27.42 -21.23
C ALA A 270 1.58 -27.47 -21.89
N GLY A 271 2.64 -27.27 -21.11
CA GLY A 271 4.04 -27.39 -21.54
C GLY A 271 4.57 -28.82 -21.57
N GLY A 272 3.77 -29.81 -21.14
CA GLY A 272 4.20 -31.20 -20.98
C GLY A 272 5.11 -31.45 -19.77
N GLN A 273 5.23 -30.48 -18.86
CA GLN A 273 5.97 -30.57 -17.60
C GLN A 273 5.09 -31.23 -16.55
N ILE A 274 4.83 -32.52 -16.71
CA ILE A 274 3.80 -33.24 -15.95
C ILE A 274 4.16 -33.36 -14.46
N ASP A 275 5.43 -33.65 -14.15
CA ASP A 275 5.86 -33.80 -12.76
C ASP A 275 5.83 -32.46 -12.02
N GLU A 276 6.23 -31.38 -12.69
CA GLU A 276 6.13 -30.01 -12.17
C GLU A 276 4.66 -29.59 -11.99
N ALA A 277 3.79 -29.88 -12.96
CA ALA A 277 2.36 -29.59 -12.86
C ALA A 277 1.72 -30.27 -11.64
N ILE A 278 2.05 -31.54 -11.39
CA ILE A 278 1.59 -32.28 -10.20
C ILE A 278 2.04 -31.57 -8.92
N ALA A 279 3.32 -31.19 -8.81
CA ALA A 279 3.85 -30.50 -7.64
C ALA A 279 3.16 -29.14 -7.41
N HIS A 280 2.88 -28.38 -8.47
CA HIS A 280 2.18 -27.10 -8.40
C HIS A 280 0.72 -27.25 -7.93
N TYR A 281 -0.03 -28.23 -8.47
CA TYR A 281 -1.39 -28.51 -8.00
C TYR A 281 -1.42 -29.02 -6.55
N GLU A 282 -0.46 -29.85 -6.15
CA GLU A 282 -0.32 -30.27 -4.74
C GLU A 282 -0.14 -29.06 -3.83
N ARG A 283 0.75 -28.14 -4.19
CA ARG A 283 0.96 -26.91 -3.40
C ARG A 283 -0.29 -26.03 -3.36
N SER A 284 -1.02 -25.91 -4.47
CA SER A 284 -2.30 -25.21 -4.53
C SER A 284 -3.33 -25.78 -3.54
N ILE A 285 -3.43 -27.12 -3.45
CA ILE A 285 -4.36 -27.84 -2.55
C ILE A 285 -3.91 -27.75 -1.08
N GLU A 286 -2.60 -27.72 -0.82
CA GLU A 286 -2.09 -27.49 0.54
C GLU A 286 -2.52 -26.13 1.09
N LEU A 287 -2.50 -25.11 0.24
CA LEU A 287 -2.90 -23.74 0.58
C LEU A 287 -4.42 -23.59 0.67
N ASP A 288 -5.15 -24.18 -0.28
CA ASP A 288 -6.61 -24.24 -0.26
C ASP A 288 -7.12 -25.65 -0.62
N PRO A 289 -7.47 -26.47 0.40
CA PRO A 289 -8.02 -27.80 0.18
C PRO A 289 -9.36 -27.82 -0.58
N ALA A 290 -10.03 -26.66 -0.70
CA ALA A 290 -11.28 -26.52 -1.44
C ALA A 290 -11.09 -26.15 -2.93
N ASN A 291 -9.85 -25.98 -3.42
CA ASN A 291 -9.61 -25.74 -4.85
C ASN A 291 -9.99 -26.98 -5.68
N GLU A 292 -11.21 -26.97 -6.23
CA GLU A 292 -11.76 -28.08 -7.01
C GLU A 292 -11.04 -28.28 -8.35
N ASN A 293 -10.54 -27.20 -8.97
CA ASN A 293 -9.82 -27.27 -10.23
C ASN A 293 -8.52 -28.06 -10.06
N ALA A 294 -7.68 -27.64 -9.11
CA ALA A 294 -6.42 -28.30 -8.80
C ALA A 294 -6.61 -29.78 -8.44
N ARG A 295 -7.65 -30.11 -7.64
CA ARG A 295 -7.99 -31.50 -7.29
C ARG A 295 -8.36 -32.34 -8.49
N THR A 296 -9.15 -31.77 -9.40
CA THR A 296 -9.59 -32.45 -10.63
C THR A 296 -8.39 -32.71 -11.53
N LYS A 297 -7.56 -31.69 -11.78
CA LYS A 297 -6.36 -31.80 -12.62
C LYS A 297 -5.33 -32.77 -12.06
N LEU A 298 -5.08 -32.73 -10.75
CA LEU A 298 -4.16 -33.67 -10.10
C LEU A 298 -4.63 -35.13 -10.23
N ALA A 299 -5.94 -35.39 -10.12
CA ALA A 299 -6.50 -36.73 -10.30
C ALA A 299 -6.36 -37.22 -11.75
N GLU A 300 -6.63 -36.36 -12.74
CA GLU A 300 -6.45 -36.64 -14.17
C GLU A 300 -4.99 -37.02 -14.48
N LEU A 301 -4.03 -36.23 -14.00
CA LEU A 301 -2.61 -36.45 -14.24
C LEU A 301 -2.08 -37.75 -13.62
N ARG A 302 -2.45 -38.04 -12.35
CA ARG A 302 -2.03 -39.27 -11.67
C ARG A 302 -2.64 -40.53 -12.30
N ALA A 303 -3.89 -40.45 -12.76
CA ALA A 303 -4.53 -41.54 -13.49
C ALA A 303 -3.82 -41.80 -14.83
N GLY A 304 -3.42 -40.73 -15.54
CA GLY A 304 -2.63 -40.83 -16.77
C GLY A 304 -1.26 -41.49 -16.56
N GLN A 305 -0.54 -41.12 -15.49
CA GLN A 305 0.76 -41.74 -15.15
C GLN A 305 0.62 -43.24 -14.85
N SER A 306 -0.49 -43.66 -14.22
CA SER A 306 -0.77 -45.06 -13.87
C SER A 306 -1.07 -45.96 -15.08
N MET A 307 -1.36 -45.39 -16.25
CA MET A 307 -1.61 -46.12 -17.52
C MET A 307 -0.41 -46.13 -18.48
N THR A 308 0.69 -45.51 -18.04
CA THR A 308 2.10 -45.58 -18.46
C THR A 308 2.80 -46.97 -18.36
N PRO A 309 2.91 -47.88 -19.36
CA PRO A 309 3.53 -49.19 -19.13
C PRO A 309 5.04 -49.13 -18.86
#